data_AF-A0ABD7HX81-F1
#
_entry.id   AF-A0ABD7HX81-F1
#
_cell.length_a   1.000
_cell.length_b   1.000
_cell.length_c   1.000
_cell.angle_alpha   90.00
_cell.angle_beta   90.00
_cell.angle_gamma   90.00
#
_symmetry.space_group_name_H-M   'P 1'
#
loop_
_entity.id
_entity.type
_entity.pdbx_description
1 polymer ?
#
loop_
_entity_poly.entity_id
_entity_poly.type
_entity_poly.pdbx_seq_one_letter_code
_entity_poly.pdbx_strand_id
1 'polypeptide(L)'
;MKSCPYCGHAVLKTDCYCPECGHVSRPQISLDKYNLGLIENFKQCLVYKYADFDGRASRSEYWHFLLVYQLLFVAILFTCAFLSYISPLSSVVGVGFGLVILVLLSVIMVIPGVAVSVRRLHDQGRSGGLVFIGFIPVIGTIILLILMALPGESQPNRFGPPTGQVVVTKQMARELGLIDTTPSMGLTAGLFCAIFVLWFLVDKLLMTSAM
;
A
#
# COMPACT_ATOMS: atom_id res chain seq x y z
N MET A 1 -23.66 -6.30 9.24
CA MET A 1 -23.69 -7.54 10.05
C MET A 1 -22.81 -8.57 9.36
N LYS A 2 -22.29 -9.57 10.08
CA LYS A 2 -21.54 -10.73 9.56
C LYS A 2 -22.21 -12.01 10.07
N SER A 3 -22.22 -13.08 9.30
CA SER A 3 -22.74 -14.38 9.79
C SER A 3 -21.66 -15.06 10.62
N CYS A 4 -22.03 -15.65 11.76
CA CYS A 4 -21.14 -16.44 12.59
C CYS A 4 -20.72 -17.70 11.81
N PRO A 5 -19.41 -18.00 11.67
CA PRO A 5 -18.94 -19.15 10.91
C PRO A 5 -19.30 -20.51 11.56
N TYR A 6 -19.68 -20.51 12.84
CA TYR A 6 -20.05 -21.73 13.57
C TYR A 6 -21.56 -22.00 13.56
N CYS A 7 -22.39 -21.01 13.88
CA CYS A 7 -23.84 -21.21 14.03
C CYS A 7 -24.69 -20.47 12.99
N GLY A 8 -24.09 -19.66 12.12
CA GLY A 8 -24.82 -18.89 11.11
C GLY A 8 -25.51 -17.61 11.61
N HIS A 9 -25.56 -17.38 12.94
CA HIS A 9 -26.19 -16.19 13.54
C HIS A 9 -25.68 -14.88 12.97
N ALA A 10 -26.57 -13.91 12.75
CA ALA A 10 -26.18 -12.57 12.34
C ALA A 10 -25.59 -11.78 13.52
N VAL A 11 -24.31 -11.46 13.46
CA VAL A 11 -23.59 -10.70 14.49
C VAL A 11 -23.22 -9.31 13.94
N LEU A 12 -23.11 -8.28 14.80
CA LEU A 12 -22.59 -6.99 14.35
C LEU A 12 -21.12 -7.17 13.92
N LYS A 13 -20.66 -6.37 12.96
CA LYS A 13 -19.26 -6.46 12.49
C LYS A 13 -18.28 -6.22 13.66
N THR A 14 -18.68 -5.38 14.62
CA THR A 14 -17.94 -4.97 15.82
C THR A 14 -17.90 -6.02 16.92
N ASP A 15 -18.79 -7.02 16.91
CA ASP A 15 -18.90 -7.97 18.02
C ASP A 15 -17.79 -9.02 17.96
N CYS A 16 -17.15 -9.24 19.12
CA CYS A 16 -16.07 -10.20 19.35
C CYS A 16 -16.58 -11.58 19.77
N TYR A 17 -17.88 -11.71 20.02
CA TYR A 17 -18.46 -12.98 20.44
C TYR A 17 -19.86 -13.12 19.84
N CYS A 18 -20.22 -14.36 19.53
CA CYS A 18 -21.58 -14.67 19.12
C CYS A 18 -22.43 -14.88 20.39
N PRO A 19 -23.55 -14.14 20.57
CA PRO A 19 -24.42 -14.30 21.74
C PRO A 19 -25.15 -15.65 21.75
N GLU A 20 -25.32 -16.29 20.59
CA GLU A 20 -26.06 -17.54 20.46
C GLU A 20 -25.20 -18.77 20.79
N CYS A 21 -24.02 -18.90 20.20
CA CYS A 21 -23.18 -20.10 20.37
C CYS A 21 -21.96 -19.88 21.29
N GLY A 22 -21.76 -18.66 21.81
CA GLY A 22 -20.61 -18.33 22.63
C GLY A 22 -19.27 -18.33 21.88
N HIS A 23 -19.26 -18.52 20.55
CA HIS A 23 -18.05 -18.49 19.76
C HIS A 23 -17.40 -17.11 19.83
N VAL A 24 -16.23 -17.03 20.46
CA VAL A 24 -15.39 -15.83 20.47
C VAL A 24 -14.68 -15.73 19.13
N SER A 25 -15.25 -14.94 18.23
CA SER A 25 -14.54 -14.53 17.03
C SER A 25 -13.52 -13.50 17.46
N ARG A 26 -12.21 -13.72 17.21
CA ARG A 26 -11.27 -12.61 17.36
C ARG A 26 -11.85 -11.42 16.60
N PRO A 27 -12.10 -10.27 17.24
CA PRO A 27 -12.52 -9.10 16.50
C PRO A 27 -11.48 -8.92 15.41
N GLN A 28 -11.91 -8.77 14.17
CA GLN A 28 -11.06 -8.09 13.21
C GLN A 28 -10.92 -6.69 13.78
N ILE A 29 -9.92 -6.50 14.64
CA ILE A 29 -9.55 -5.20 15.20
C ILE A 29 -9.36 -4.34 13.96
N SER A 30 -10.21 -3.33 13.80
CA SER A 30 -10.10 -2.42 12.67
C SER A 30 -8.79 -1.67 12.84
N LEU A 31 -7.74 -2.20 12.22
CA LEU A 31 -6.37 -1.68 12.26
C LEU A 31 -6.30 -0.24 11.72
N ASP A 32 -7.32 0.15 10.96
CA ASP A 32 -7.58 1.48 10.40
C ASP A 32 -7.41 2.64 11.39
N LYS A 33 -7.70 2.43 12.68
CA LYS A 33 -7.52 3.48 13.70
C LYS A 33 -6.06 3.75 14.03
N TYR A 34 -5.19 2.75 13.86
CA TYR A 34 -3.80 2.78 14.27
C TYR A 34 -2.89 3.28 13.16
N ASN A 35 -1.85 4.02 13.53
CA ASN A 35 -0.78 4.41 12.62
C ASN A 35 0.21 3.24 12.48
N LEU A 36 -0.03 2.37 11.51
CA LEU A 36 0.72 1.13 11.32
C LEU A 36 2.12 1.37 10.72
N GLY A 37 2.99 0.37 10.86
CA GLY A 37 4.30 0.29 10.21
C GLY A 37 4.22 0.02 8.70
N LEU A 38 5.38 -0.04 8.06
CA LEU A 38 5.51 -0.25 6.61
C LEU A 38 4.89 -1.59 6.17
N ILE A 39 5.30 -2.68 6.81
CA ILE A 39 4.89 -4.04 6.46
C ILE A 39 3.40 -4.25 6.75
N GLU A 40 2.91 -3.69 7.85
CA GLU A 40 1.53 -3.79 8.30
C GLU A 40 0.60 -3.01 7.38
N ASN A 41 0.95 -1.79 6.96
CA ASN A 41 0.17 -1.05 5.98
C ASN A 41 0.15 -1.78 4.63
N PHE A 42 1.29 -2.33 4.21
CA PHE A 42 1.34 -3.11 2.97
C PHE A 42 0.44 -4.36 3.05
N LYS A 43 0.50 -5.12 4.15
CA LYS A 43 -0.42 -6.25 4.41
C LYS A 43 -1.88 -5.81 4.48
N GLN A 44 -2.15 -4.66 5.10
CA GLN A 44 -3.49 -4.08 5.18
C GLN A 44 -4.07 -3.88 3.78
N CYS A 45 -3.33 -3.23 2.89
CA CYS A 45 -3.76 -3.00 1.51
C CYS A 45 -3.85 -4.30 0.69
N LEU A 46 -2.84 -5.18 0.76
CA LEU A 46 -2.75 -6.33 -0.13
C LEU A 46 -3.59 -7.53 0.31
N VAL A 47 -3.71 -7.78 1.60
CA VAL A 47 -4.37 -8.99 2.14
C VAL A 47 -5.78 -8.68 2.60
N TYR A 48 -5.97 -7.59 3.33
CA TYR A 48 -7.25 -7.30 3.99
C TYR A 48 -8.16 -6.37 3.17
N LYS A 49 -7.57 -5.45 2.39
CA LYS A 49 -8.28 -4.39 1.66
C LYS A 49 -7.94 -4.34 0.17
N TYR A 50 -7.71 -5.51 -0.43
CA TYR A 50 -7.22 -5.65 -1.80
C TYR A 50 -8.09 -4.92 -2.84
N ALA A 51 -9.41 -5.10 -2.76
CA ALA A 51 -10.40 -4.46 -3.64
C ALA A 51 -11.46 -3.71 -2.81
N ASP A 52 -11.06 -3.20 -1.64
CA ASP A 52 -11.94 -2.41 -0.78
C ASP A 52 -11.75 -0.92 -1.07
N PHE A 53 -12.77 -0.33 -1.69
CA PHE A 53 -12.81 1.09 -2.06
C PHE A 53 -13.52 1.95 -1.00
N ASP A 54 -14.14 1.31 -0.01
CA ASP A 54 -14.91 1.99 1.02
C ASP A 54 -14.03 2.42 2.19
N GLY A 55 -14.47 3.46 2.89
CA GLY A 55 -13.75 3.99 4.03
C GLY A 55 -12.63 4.96 3.65
N ARG A 56 -11.68 5.10 4.56
CA ARG A 56 -10.58 6.08 4.50
C ARG A 56 -9.23 5.37 4.58
N ALA A 57 -8.21 5.97 3.98
CA ALA A 57 -6.83 5.55 4.11
C ALA A 57 -5.99 6.72 4.63
N SER A 58 -5.15 6.44 5.61
CA SER A 58 -4.26 7.45 6.17
C SER A 58 -3.11 7.78 5.21
N ARG A 59 -2.40 8.89 5.47
CA ARG A 59 -1.19 9.23 4.70
C ARG A 59 -0.15 8.11 4.76
N SER A 60 0.11 7.56 5.94
CA SER A 60 1.08 6.48 6.09
C SER A 60 0.66 5.22 5.35
N GLU A 61 -0.62 4.84 5.37
CA GLU A 61 -1.13 3.69 4.62
C GLU A 61 -0.84 3.80 3.12
N TYR A 62 -1.17 4.94 2.50
CA TYR A 62 -0.91 5.19 1.08
C TYR A 62 0.59 5.19 0.75
N TRP A 63 1.38 5.98 1.47
CA TRP A 63 2.80 6.17 1.14
C TRP A 63 3.65 4.93 1.44
N HIS A 64 3.32 4.16 2.48
CA HIS A 64 3.98 2.88 2.75
C HIS A 64 3.65 1.84 1.68
N PHE A 65 2.39 1.74 1.24
CA PHE A 65 2.02 0.85 0.15
C PHE A 65 2.79 1.17 -1.14
N LEU A 66 2.79 2.45 -1.54
CA LEU A 66 3.50 2.92 -2.71
C LEU A 66 5.02 2.65 -2.61
N LEU A 67 5.59 2.83 -1.42
CA LEU A 67 7.01 2.61 -1.18
C LEU A 67 7.39 1.13 -1.32
N VAL A 68 6.62 0.20 -0.73
CA VAL A 68 6.91 -1.24 -0.89
C VAL A 68 6.77 -1.65 -2.34
N TYR A 69 5.73 -1.19 -3.03
CA TYR A 69 5.56 -1.44 -4.47
C TYR A 69 6.80 -0.97 -5.27
N GLN A 70 7.25 0.26 -5.00
CA GLN A 70 8.40 0.83 -5.69
C GLN A 70 9.71 0.11 -5.35
N LEU A 71 9.92 -0.31 -4.10
CA LEU A 71 11.09 -1.10 -3.71
C LEU A 71 11.13 -2.46 -4.42
N LEU A 72 9.99 -3.15 -4.51
CA LEU A 72 9.89 -4.42 -5.25
C LEU A 72 10.22 -4.22 -6.74
N PHE A 73 9.67 -3.15 -7.33
CA PHE A 73 9.93 -2.80 -8.73
C PHE A 73 11.43 -2.55 -9.00
N VAL A 74 12.07 -1.72 -8.18
CA VAL A 74 13.51 -1.42 -8.30
C VAL A 74 14.37 -2.65 -8.04
N ALA A 75 14.02 -3.47 -7.05
CA ALA A 75 14.75 -4.69 -6.74
C ALA A 75 14.77 -5.65 -7.94
N ILE A 76 13.61 -5.86 -8.59
CA ILE A 76 13.53 -6.72 -9.77
C ILE A 76 14.38 -6.15 -10.92
N LEU A 77 14.26 -4.85 -11.22
CA LEU A 77 15.06 -4.22 -12.28
C LEU A 77 16.56 -4.32 -12.00
N PHE A 78 16.97 -4.06 -10.77
CA PHE A 78 18.36 -4.16 -10.35
C PHE A 78 18.87 -5.61 -10.50
N THR A 79 18.10 -6.60 -10.07
CA THR A 79 18.46 -8.02 -10.24
C THR A 79 18.60 -8.38 -11.73
N CYS A 80 17.71 -7.91 -12.60
CA CYS A 80 17.80 -8.14 -14.04
C CYS A 80 19.05 -7.52 -14.67
N ALA A 81 19.34 -6.27 -14.31
CA ALA A 81 20.52 -5.55 -14.78
C ALA A 81 21.82 -6.22 -14.28
N PHE A 82 21.85 -6.60 -13.00
CA PHE A 82 23.00 -7.27 -12.39
C PHE A 82 23.30 -8.63 -13.03
N LEU A 83 22.27 -9.47 -13.25
CA LEU A 83 22.38 -10.75 -13.94
C LEU A 83 22.91 -10.57 -15.38
N SER A 84 22.43 -9.55 -16.08
CA SER A 84 22.87 -9.25 -17.45
C SER A 84 24.34 -8.83 -17.50
N TYR A 85 24.82 -8.12 -16.47
CA TYR A 85 26.21 -7.69 -16.35
C TYR A 85 27.19 -8.84 -16.07
N ILE A 86 26.85 -9.73 -15.12
CA ILE A 86 27.77 -10.80 -14.69
C ILE A 86 27.84 -11.98 -15.69
N SER A 87 26.79 -12.21 -16.47
CA SER A 87 26.74 -13.35 -17.39
C SER A 87 25.92 -13.03 -18.66
N PRO A 88 26.55 -12.42 -19.68
CA PRO A 88 25.89 -12.01 -20.91
C PRO A 88 25.17 -13.15 -21.65
N LEU A 89 25.66 -14.38 -21.55
CA LEU A 89 25.06 -15.57 -22.19
C LEU A 89 23.71 -15.98 -21.56
N SER A 90 23.46 -15.62 -20.29
CA SER A 90 22.18 -15.83 -19.59
C SER A 90 21.24 -14.62 -19.65
N SER A 91 21.66 -13.52 -20.31
CA SER A 91 20.94 -12.24 -20.29
C SER A 91 19.55 -12.33 -20.91
N VAL A 92 19.38 -13.03 -22.04
CA VAL A 92 18.09 -13.10 -22.75
C VAL A 92 17.02 -13.79 -21.90
N VAL A 93 17.37 -14.91 -21.25
CA VAL A 93 16.43 -15.68 -20.40
C VAL A 93 16.17 -14.93 -19.09
N GLY A 94 17.21 -14.36 -18.47
CA GLY A 94 17.08 -13.62 -17.21
C GLY A 94 16.25 -12.34 -17.35
N VAL A 95 16.48 -11.56 -18.39
CA VAL A 95 15.71 -10.34 -18.69
C VAL A 95 14.26 -10.70 -19.05
N GLY A 96 14.05 -11.73 -19.88
CA GLY A 96 12.71 -12.19 -20.23
C GLY A 96 11.89 -12.61 -19.00
N PHE A 97 12.49 -13.39 -18.10
CA PHE A 97 11.83 -13.81 -16.86
C PHE A 97 11.54 -12.63 -15.92
N GLY A 98 12.48 -11.68 -15.80
CA GLY A 98 12.30 -10.45 -15.04
C GLY A 98 11.14 -9.59 -15.53
N LEU A 99 11.01 -9.43 -16.85
CA LEU A 99 9.89 -8.70 -17.46
C LEU A 99 8.54 -9.36 -17.17
N VAL A 100 8.47 -10.70 -17.22
CA VAL A 100 7.25 -11.43 -16.87
C VAL A 100 6.86 -11.18 -15.41
N ILE A 101 7.82 -11.24 -14.48
CA ILE A 101 7.56 -10.94 -13.06
C ILE A 101 7.08 -9.50 -12.88
N LEU A 102 7.69 -8.53 -13.57
CA LEU A 102 7.28 -7.12 -13.49
C LEU A 102 5.83 -6.93 -13.96
N VAL A 103 5.46 -7.54 -15.09
CA VAL A 103 4.09 -7.47 -15.60
C VAL A 103 3.10 -8.07 -14.59
N LEU A 104 3.41 -9.25 -14.05
CA LEU A 104 2.56 -9.90 -13.04
C LEU A 104 2.42 -9.04 -11.77
N LEU A 105 3.54 -8.49 -11.28
CA LEU A 105 3.54 -7.59 -10.13
C LEU A 105 2.66 -6.37 -10.39
N SER A 106 2.80 -5.71 -11.55
CA SER A 106 1.97 -4.57 -11.91
C SER A 106 0.49 -4.93 -11.98
N VAL A 107 0.11 -6.04 -12.60
CA VAL A 107 -1.29 -6.47 -12.71
C VAL A 107 -1.90 -6.74 -11.32
N ILE A 108 -1.17 -7.43 -10.44
CA ILE A 108 -1.63 -7.70 -9.06
C ILE A 108 -1.74 -6.41 -8.25
N MET A 109 -0.86 -5.44 -8.48
CA MET A 109 -0.78 -4.22 -7.66
C MET A 109 -1.72 -3.11 -8.11
N VAL A 110 -2.22 -3.15 -9.35
CA VAL A 110 -3.12 -2.11 -9.89
C VAL A 110 -4.39 -1.98 -9.06
N ILE A 111 -5.05 -3.10 -8.73
CA ILE A 111 -6.31 -3.08 -7.98
C ILE A 111 -6.14 -2.49 -6.57
N PRO A 112 -5.25 -3.01 -5.70
CA PRO A 112 -5.03 -2.44 -4.38
C PRO A 112 -4.45 -1.03 -4.44
N GLY A 113 -3.66 -0.70 -5.47
CA GLY A 113 -3.16 0.66 -5.71
C GLY A 113 -4.28 1.66 -5.96
N VAL A 114 -5.22 1.35 -6.85
CA VAL A 114 -6.40 2.20 -7.09
C VAL A 114 -7.29 2.25 -5.85
N ALA A 115 -7.50 1.11 -5.16
CA ALA A 115 -8.31 1.05 -3.95
C ALA A 115 -7.77 1.96 -2.83
N VAL A 116 -6.47 1.91 -2.55
CA VAL A 116 -5.86 2.79 -1.53
C VAL A 116 -5.87 4.27 -1.97
N SER A 117 -5.68 4.57 -3.25
CA SER A 117 -5.81 5.94 -3.78
C SER A 117 -7.23 6.51 -3.60
N VAL A 118 -8.26 5.70 -3.88
CA VAL A 118 -9.67 6.07 -3.68
C VAL A 118 -9.95 6.35 -2.20
N ARG A 119 -9.58 5.43 -1.31
CA ARG A 119 -9.75 5.60 0.15
C ARG A 119 -8.95 6.80 0.69
N ARG A 120 -7.83 7.14 0.06
CA ARG A 120 -7.04 8.31 0.43
C ARG A 120 -7.66 9.64 -0.01
N LEU A 121 -8.39 9.66 -1.13
CA LEU A 121 -9.20 10.80 -1.53
C LEU A 121 -10.44 10.95 -0.63
N HIS A 122 -11.04 9.83 -0.22
CA HIS A 122 -12.13 9.79 0.76
C HIS A 122 -11.70 10.37 2.12
N ASP A 123 -10.43 10.19 2.50
CA ASP A 123 -9.85 10.77 3.71
C ASP A 123 -9.89 12.32 3.71
N GLN A 124 -10.04 12.94 2.53
CA GLN A 124 -10.17 14.39 2.34
C GLN A 124 -11.61 14.82 1.98
N GLY A 125 -12.59 13.92 2.15
CA GLY A 125 -13.99 14.17 1.76
C GLY A 125 -14.23 14.19 0.25
N ARG A 126 -13.21 13.97 -0.58
CA ARG A 126 -13.28 14.04 -2.05
C ARG A 126 -13.83 12.73 -2.64
N SER A 127 -14.31 12.78 -3.88
CA SER A 127 -14.77 11.58 -4.61
C SER A 127 -13.60 10.73 -5.09
N GLY A 128 -13.72 9.40 -4.98
CA GLY A 128 -12.74 8.44 -5.52
C GLY A 128 -12.47 8.57 -7.02
N GLY A 129 -13.43 9.08 -7.80
CA GLY A 129 -13.25 9.30 -9.25
C GLY A 129 -12.11 10.25 -9.63
N LEU A 130 -11.59 11.07 -8.69
CA LEU A 130 -10.44 11.93 -8.96
C LEU A 130 -9.16 11.12 -9.27
N VAL A 131 -9.09 9.84 -8.94
CA VAL A 131 -7.97 8.96 -9.35
C VAL A 131 -7.78 8.96 -10.87
N PHE A 132 -8.84 9.12 -11.65
CA PHE A 132 -8.75 9.11 -13.12
C PHE A 132 -8.06 10.35 -13.71
N ILE A 133 -7.88 11.43 -12.94
CA ILE A 133 -7.06 12.57 -13.35
C ILE A 133 -5.62 12.13 -13.62
N GLY A 134 -5.15 11.05 -12.98
CA GLY A 134 -3.82 10.48 -13.21
C GLY A 134 -3.57 10.00 -14.64
N PHE A 135 -4.62 9.76 -15.44
CA PHE A 135 -4.48 9.45 -16.86
C PHE A 135 -4.08 10.65 -17.72
N ILE A 136 -4.19 11.88 -17.19
CA ILE A 136 -3.66 13.07 -17.84
C ILE A 136 -2.16 13.16 -17.50
N PRO A 137 -1.25 12.96 -18.47
CA PRO A 137 0.17 12.91 -18.21
C PRO A 137 0.67 14.24 -17.65
N VAL A 138 1.68 14.17 -16.78
CA VAL A 138 2.34 15.31 -16.13
C VAL A 138 1.42 16.08 -15.19
N ILE A 139 0.47 16.86 -15.71
CA ILE A 139 -0.38 17.74 -14.90
C ILE A 139 -1.27 16.94 -13.97
N GLY A 140 -1.92 15.89 -14.49
CA GLY A 140 -2.81 15.05 -13.70
C GLY A 140 -2.08 14.27 -12.61
N THR A 141 -0.89 13.76 -12.94
CA THR A 141 0.00 13.10 -11.99
C THR A 141 0.45 14.05 -10.87
N ILE A 142 0.84 15.28 -11.20
CA ILE A 142 1.24 16.29 -10.20
C ILE A 142 0.08 16.62 -9.27
N ILE A 143 -1.12 16.85 -9.81
CA ILE A 143 -2.32 17.13 -9.01
C ILE A 143 -2.59 15.99 -8.04
N LEU A 144 -2.57 14.74 -8.53
CA LEU A 144 -2.79 13.58 -7.67
C LEU A 144 -1.70 13.44 -6.61
N LEU A 145 -0.42 13.61 -6.94
CA LEU A 145 0.67 13.54 -5.97
C LEU A 145 0.46 14.55 -4.83
N ILE A 146 0.09 15.79 -5.16
CA ILE A 146 -0.23 16.83 -4.17
C ILE A 146 -1.41 16.37 -3.30
N LEU A 147 -2.51 15.91 -3.91
CA LEU A 147 -3.67 15.42 -3.17
C LEU A 147 -3.32 14.25 -2.25
N MET A 148 -2.46 13.32 -2.67
CA MET A 148 -2.05 12.19 -1.82
C MET A 148 -1.14 12.62 -0.65
N ALA A 149 -0.47 13.77 -0.74
CA ALA A 149 0.38 14.32 0.32
C ALA A 149 -0.39 15.18 1.36
N LEU A 150 -1.47 15.85 0.96
CA LEU A 150 -2.23 16.77 1.82
C LEU A 150 -2.82 16.08 3.07
N PRO A 151 -2.96 16.74 4.23
CA PRO A 151 -3.64 16.12 5.38
C PRO A 151 -5.11 15.77 5.05
N GLY A 152 -5.60 14.67 5.63
CA GLY A 152 -7.03 14.34 5.63
C GLY A 152 -7.82 15.13 6.66
N GLU A 153 -9.15 14.99 6.64
CA GLU A 153 -10.06 15.66 7.57
C GLU A 153 -9.93 15.09 9.00
N SER A 154 -9.78 15.94 10.01
CA SER A 154 -9.64 15.48 11.41
C SER A 154 -10.94 14.98 12.03
N GLN A 155 -12.08 15.37 11.46
CA GLN A 155 -13.41 14.97 11.89
C GLN A 155 -13.93 13.77 11.07
N PRO A 156 -14.93 13.04 11.58
CA PRO A 156 -15.67 12.09 10.77
C PRO A 156 -16.28 12.76 9.54
N ASN A 157 -16.24 12.08 8.40
CA ASN A 157 -16.85 12.53 7.17
C ASN A 157 -17.78 11.44 6.61
N ARG A 158 -18.35 11.66 5.42
CA ARG A 158 -19.29 10.70 4.79
C ARG A 158 -18.69 9.31 4.53
N PHE A 159 -17.37 9.17 4.57
CA PHE A 159 -16.65 7.90 4.39
C PHE A 159 -16.18 7.29 5.72
N GLY A 160 -16.52 7.90 6.86
CA GLY A 160 -16.26 7.35 8.20
C GLY A 160 -15.28 8.17 9.06
N PRO A 161 -14.91 7.61 10.22
CA PRO A 161 -14.02 8.28 11.17
C PRO A 161 -12.58 8.37 10.65
N PRO A 162 -11.77 9.31 11.16
CA PRO A 162 -10.38 9.47 10.76
C PRO A 162 -9.54 8.23 11.09
N THR A 163 -8.64 7.88 10.17
CA THR A 163 -7.74 6.73 10.27
C THR A 163 -6.32 7.13 10.68
N GLY A 164 -5.54 6.19 11.22
CA GLY A 164 -4.13 6.40 11.55
C GLY A 164 -3.87 7.43 12.67
N GLN A 165 -4.85 7.65 13.56
CA GLN A 165 -4.77 8.65 14.63
C GLN A 165 -4.06 8.12 15.88
N VAL A 166 -4.16 6.82 16.15
CA VAL A 166 -3.59 6.21 17.34
C VAL A 166 -2.17 5.75 17.06
N VAL A 167 -1.20 6.35 17.74
CA VAL A 167 0.20 5.91 17.69
C VAL A 167 0.32 4.55 18.37
N VAL A 168 0.89 3.57 17.68
CA VAL A 168 1.12 2.24 18.22
C VAL A 168 2.33 2.26 19.13
N THR A 169 2.14 1.94 20.41
CA THR A 169 3.26 1.75 21.35
C THR A 169 3.84 0.33 21.22
N LYS A 170 5.07 0.12 21.69
CA LYS A 170 5.69 -1.22 21.72
C LYS A 170 4.92 -2.25 22.55
N GLN A 171 4.12 -1.81 23.52
CA GLN A 171 3.25 -2.70 24.30
C GLN A 171 2.04 -3.10 23.46
N MET A 172 1.34 -2.13 22.87
CA MET A 172 0.20 -2.36 21.99
C MET A 172 0.55 -3.23 20.79
N ALA A 173 1.74 -3.06 20.22
CA ALA A 173 2.21 -3.89 19.12
C ALA A 173 2.38 -5.36 19.52
N ARG A 174 2.88 -5.63 20.74
CA ARG A 174 2.99 -6.99 21.28
C ARG A 174 1.61 -7.60 21.52
N GLU A 175 0.67 -6.83 22.04
CA GLU A 175 -0.72 -7.28 22.25
C GLU A 175 -1.45 -7.57 20.93
N LEU A 176 -1.23 -6.73 19.92
CA LEU A 176 -1.84 -6.86 18.59
C LEU A 176 -1.08 -7.83 17.66
N GLY A 177 0.10 -8.32 18.07
CA GLY A 177 0.96 -9.18 17.25
C GLY A 177 1.53 -8.47 16.00
N LEU A 178 1.77 -7.17 16.07
CA LEU A 178 2.37 -6.38 14.98
C LEU A 178 3.89 -6.52 15.00
N ILE A 179 4.51 -6.60 13.82
CA ILE A 179 5.94 -6.86 13.65
C ILE A 179 6.71 -5.55 13.67
N ASP A 180 6.22 -4.53 12.94
CA ASP A 180 6.84 -3.21 12.89
C ASP A 180 5.97 -2.11 13.53
N THR A 181 6.64 -1.19 14.22
CA THR A 181 6.01 -0.05 14.93
C THR A 181 6.54 1.31 14.49
N THR A 182 7.34 1.38 13.43
CA THR A 182 8.07 2.59 13.05
C THR A 182 7.22 3.47 12.13
N PRO A 183 6.73 4.65 12.56
CA PRO A 183 6.02 5.57 11.69
C PRO A 183 7.05 6.32 10.82
N SER A 184 7.38 5.76 9.65
CA SER A 184 8.55 6.15 8.87
C SER A 184 8.34 7.30 7.86
N MET A 185 7.31 8.13 8.02
CA MET A 185 6.93 9.17 7.04
C MET A 185 8.08 10.11 6.62
N GLY A 186 9.09 10.35 7.46
CA GLY A 186 10.29 11.10 7.09
C GLY A 186 11.30 10.30 6.25
N LEU A 187 11.39 8.99 6.47
CA LEU A 187 12.26 8.06 5.73
C LEU A 187 11.69 7.75 4.33
N THR A 188 10.37 7.78 4.19
CA THR A 188 9.71 7.46 2.91
C THR A 188 10.08 8.46 1.81
N ALA A 189 10.11 9.76 2.10
CA ALA A 189 10.48 10.78 1.12
C ALA A 189 11.94 10.65 0.66
N GLY A 190 12.86 10.39 1.60
CA GLY A 190 14.27 10.15 1.27
C GLY A 190 14.48 8.91 0.41
N LEU A 191 13.73 7.83 0.67
CA LEU A 191 13.78 6.60 -0.12
C LEU A 191 13.21 6.80 -1.53
N PHE A 192 12.13 7.58 -1.71
CA PHE A 192 11.64 7.91 -3.05
C PHE A 192 12.66 8.70 -3.86
N CYS A 193 13.36 9.66 -3.25
CA CYS A 193 14.45 10.39 -3.91
C CYS A 193 15.60 9.46 -4.30
N ALA A 194 16.02 8.56 -3.40
CA ALA A 194 17.07 7.58 -3.67
C ALA A 194 16.68 6.65 -4.83
N ILE A 195 15.43 6.18 -4.85
CA ILE A 195 14.89 5.37 -5.94
C ILE A 195 14.91 6.13 -7.26
N PHE A 196 14.47 7.39 -7.28
CA PHE A 196 14.46 8.21 -8.49
C PHE A 196 15.87 8.42 -9.05
N VAL A 197 16.84 8.70 -8.16
CA VAL A 197 18.26 8.84 -8.54
C VAL A 197 18.81 7.51 -9.07
N LEU A 198 18.53 6.39 -8.41
CA LEU A 198 18.94 5.05 -8.87
C LEU A 198 18.36 4.73 -10.25
N TRP A 199 17.08 5.05 -10.49
CA TRP A 199 16.45 4.86 -11.80
C TRP A 199 17.14 5.71 -12.87
N PHE A 200 17.41 6.99 -12.60
CA PHE A 200 18.12 7.88 -13.52
C PHE A 200 19.54 7.36 -13.84
N LEU A 201 20.25 6.86 -12.84
CA LEU A 201 21.59 6.29 -13.02
C LEU A 201 21.56 4.99 -13.84
N VAL A 202 20.57 4.11 -13.61
CA VAL A 202 20.39 2.88 -14.40
C VAL A 202 20.07 3.20 -15.85
N ASP A 203 19.17 4.16 -16.11
CA ASP A 203 18.85 4.61 -17.47
C ASP A 203 20.10 5.13 -18.20
N LYS A 204 20.91 5.95 -17.53
CA LYS A 204 22.18 6.43 -18.07
C LYS A 204 23.15 5.29 -18.39
N LEU A 205 23.30 4.32 -17.49
CA LEU A 205 24.19 3.17 -17.69
C LEU A 205 23.75 2.32 -18.90
N LEU A 206 22.45 2.03 -19.01
CA LEU A 206 21.89 1.27 -20.12
C LEU A 206 22.09 1.99 -21.46
N MET A 207 21.85 3.30 -21.50
CA MET A 207 22.07 4.11 -22.71
C MET A 207 23.55 4.18 -23.12
N THR A 208 24.48 4.19 -22.15
CA THR A 208 25.93 4.16 -22.45
C THR A 208 26.43 2.80 -22.92
N SER A 209 25.80 1.69 -22.51
CA SER A 209 26.15 0.35 -23.00
C SER A 209 25.61 0.00 -24.39
N ALA A 210 24.72 0.84 -24.93
CA ALA A 210 24.10 0.66 -26.25
C ALA A 210 24.79 1.47 -27.37
N MET A 211 25.82 2.25 -27.05
CA MET A 211 26.71 2.96 -27.99
C MET A 211 28.07 2.27 -28.05
#